data_AF-A0A834FBQ2-F1
#
_entry.id   AF-A0A834FBQ2-F1
#
_cell.length_a   1.000
_cell.length_b   1.000
_cell.length_c   1.000
_cell.angle_alpha   90.00
_cell.angle_beta   90.00
_cell.angle_gamma   90.00
#
_symmetry.space_group_name_H-M   'P 1'
#
loop_
_entity.id
_entity.type
_entity.pdbx_description
1 polymer ?
#
loop_
_entity_poly.entity_id
_entity_poly.type
_entity_poly.pdbx_seq_one_letter_code
_entity_poly.pdbx_strand_id
1 'polypeptide(L)'
;MEKRTRAGFRTTMNVDSEINKQLFLPQNERLLVALEVQRRQKKRRSFLPTSSREEYTTFICVSVTNTSPHQLLITKVKQFSGSPSFTRRSQWTVEQLKQVNGINPNKDTPEFDLVFDNAVDQWVASSSPEKCIFIQVLYRACQTHWESKAGSLVNLRKLKASQQKTPNQIEPTGVPKEPAAPRTLQVRRKSIAPPRKTEFINCQSKLTRDASSMNLVIYRCKAF
;
A
#
# COMPACT_ATOMS: atom_id res chain seq x y z
N MET A 1 9.49 -15.77 45.62
CA MET A 1 8.09 -15.53 45.23
C MET A 1 8.03 -14.25 44.42
N GLU A 2 7.58 -14.41 43.17
CA GLU A 2 7.05 -13.45 42.19
C GLU A 2 7.57 -12.01 42.12
N LYS A 3 8.44 -11.78 41.13
CA LYS A 3 8.66 -10.46 40.53
C LYS A 3 7.41 -10.09 39.73
N ARG A 4 6.62 -9.14 40.23
CA ARG A 4 5.55 -8.48 39.47
C ARG A 4 6.16 -7.61 38.37
N THR A 5 6.31 -8.17 37.17
CA THR A 5 6.54 -7.40 35.96
C THR A 5 5.24 -6.67 35.61
N ARG A 6 5.14 -5.38 35.99
CA ARG A 6 4.12 -4.49 35.45
C ARG A 6 4.41 -4.33 33.95
N ALA A 7 3.71 -5.10 33.12
CA ALA A 7 3.53 -4.77 31.72
C ALA A 7 2.70 -3.48 31.67
N GLY A 8 3.39 -2.35 31.57
CA GLY A 8 2.74 -1.07 31.30
C GLY A 8 1.98 -1.19 29.98
N PHE A 9 0.66 -0.99 30.07
CA PHE A 9 -0.23 -0.80 28.94
C PHE A 9 0.31 0.41 28.15
N ARG A 10 1.13 0.17 27.12
CA ARG A 10 1.64 1.24 26.25
C ARG A 10 0.43 1.82 25.51
N THR A 11 0.15 3.09 25.77
CA THR A 11 -0.93 3.86 25.15
C THR A 11 -0.62 4.05 23.66
N THR A 12 -1.04 3.11 22.82
CA THR A 12 -0.89 3.13 21.35
C THR A 12 -1.48 4.41 20.73
N MET A 13 -2.46 5.04 21.39
CA MET A 13 -3.08 6.28 20.92
C MET A 13 -2.12 7.49 20.86
N ASN A 14 -1.07 7.53 21.66
CA ASN A 14 -0.17 8.69 21.65
C ASN A 14 0.90 8.61 20.55
N VAL A 15 1.33 7.38 20.19
CA VAL A 15 2.40 7.20 19.22
C VAL A 15 1.94 7.51 17.79
N ASP A 16 0.71 7.15 17.42
CA ASP A 16 0.18 7.43 16.08
C ASP A 16 0.06 8.94 15.83
N SER A 17 -0.41 9.69 16.83
CA SER A 17 -0.51 11.16 16.78
C SER A 17 0.86 11.80 16.62
N GLU A 18 1.84 11.34 17.39
CA GLU A 18 3.20 11.87 17.35
C GLU A 18 3.89 11.56 16.02
N ILE A 19 3.77 10.32 15.53
CA ILE A 19 4.25 9.92 14.20
C ILE A 19 3.61 10.80 13.12
N ASN A 20 2.30 11.01 13.17
CA ASN A 20 1.58 11.82 12.20
C ASN A 20 2.09 13.26 12.17
N LYS A 21 2.24 13.89 13.35
CA LYS A 21 2.74 15.27 13.49
C LYS A 21 4.18 15.42 13.04
N GLN A 22 5.05 14.49 13.40
CA GLN A 22 6.47 14.61 13.08
C GLN A 22 6.79 14.26 11.62
N LEU A 23 6.13 13.27 11.03
CA LEU A 23 6.54 12.72 9.73
C LEU A 23 5.56 12.98 8.60
N PHE A 24 4.25 12.95 8.81
CA PHE A 24 3.26 12.91 7.72
C PHE A 24 2.64 14.28 7.44
N LEU A 25 2.21 15.00 8.49
CA LEU A 25 1.66 16.35 8.35
C LEU A 25 2.63 17.33 7.66
N PRO A 26 3.94 17.37 7.99
CA PRO A 26 4.88 18.29 7.32
C PRO A 26 5.06 18.00 5.83
N GLN A 27 4.75 16.78 5.37
CA GLN A 27 4.87 16.37 3.96
C GLN A 27 3.55 16.44 3.20
N ASN A 28 2.51 17.05 3.79
CA ASN A 28 1.16 17.08 3.23
C ASN A 28 0.60 15.67 2.93
N GLU A 29 0.93 14.72 3.80
CA GLU A 29 0.42 13.36 3.80
C GLU A 29 -0.57 13.17 4.95
N ARG A 30 -1.61 12.37 4.69
CA ARG A 30 -2.56 11.93 5.70
C ARG A 30 -2.26 10.49 6.11
N LEU A 31 -1.83 10.30 7.36
CA LEU A 31 -1.69 8.96 7.94
C LEU A 31 -3.07 8.28 8.08
N LEU A 32 -3.18 7.05 7.58
CA LEU A 32 -4.37 6.21 7.69
C LEU A 32 -4.28 5.22 8.85
N VAL A 33 -3.12 4.58 9.03
CA VAL A 33 -2.83 3.64 10.11
C VAL A 33 -1.32 3.53 10.32
N ALA A 34 -0.88 3.36 11.56
CA ALA A 34 0.47 2.93 11.89
C ALA A 34 0.39 1.62 12.69
N LEU A 35 1.29 0.68 12.39
CA LEU A 35 1.35 -0.62 13.04
C LEU A 35 2.76 -0.85 13.59
N GLU A 36 2.87 -1.04 14.90
CA GLU A 36 4.11 -1.49 15.53
C GLU A 36 4.41 -2.93 15.11
N VAL A 37 5.63 -3.16 14.63
CA VAL A 37 6.06 -4.46 14.11
C VAL A 37 7.45 -4.86 14.56
N GLN A 38 7.66 -6.17 14.62
CA GLN A 38 8.95 -6.82 14.78
C GLN A 38 9.23 -7.72 13.59
N ARG A 39 10.51 -7.85 13.23
CA ARG A 39 10.91 -8.69 12.10
C ARG A 39 10.78 -10.17 12.49
N ARG A 40 9.99 -10.95 11.75
CA ARG A 40 9.75 -12.38 12.06
C ARG A 40 11.02 -13.21 12.04
N GLN A 41 11.85 -13.01 11.02
CA GLN A 41 13.16 -13.65 10.94
C GLN A 41 14.28 -12.63 11.09
N LYS A 42 14.87 -12.58 12.28
CA LYS A 42 16.20 -11.98 12.47
C LYS A 42 17.20 -13.01 11.93
N LYS A 43 17.72 -12.83 10.70
CA LYS A 43 18.88 -13.62 10.23
C LYS A 43 19.93 -13.60 11.34
N ARG A 44 20.14 -14.74 11.99
CA ARG A 44 21.05 -14.89 13.11
C ARG A 44 22.48 -14.79 12.55
N ARG A 45 23.02 -13.56 12.43
CA ARG A 45 24.45 -13.38 12.24
C ARG A 45 25.10 -13.63 13.59
N SER A 46 25.45 -14.88 13.88
CA SER A 46 26.04 -15.34 15.15
C SER A 46 27.52 -14.95 15.32
N PHE A 47 28.11 -14.19 14.40
CA PHE A 47 29.56 -13.97 14.34
C PHE A 47 30.01 -12.52 14.56
N LEU A 48 29.10 -11.60 14.87
CA LEU A 48 29.47 -10.23 15.24
C LEU A 48 29.11 -10.00 16.71
N PRO A 49 30.04 -9.50 17.54
CA PRO A 49 29.72 -9.05 18.89
C PRO A 49 28.51 -8.13 18.83
N THR A 50 27.60 -8.26 19.79
CA THR A 50 26.44 -7.37 19.96
C THR A 50 26.94 -5.98 20.42
N SER A 51 27.75 -5.30 19.61
CA SER A 51 28.17 -3.92 19.88
C SER A 51 26.94 -3.04 19.72
N SER A 52 26.49 -2.43 20.82
CA SER A 52 25.56 -1.29 20.85
C SER A 52 24.45 -1.35 19.80
N ARG A 53 23.69 -2.44 19.77
CA ARG A 53 22.56 -2.57 18.85
C ARG A 53 21.51 -1.55 19.30
N GLU A 54 21.54 -0.35 18.72
CA GLU A 54 20.52 0.69 18.94
C GLU A 54 19.17 0.00 18.93
N GLU A 55 18.53 -0.04 20.10
CA GLU A 55 17.24 -0.67 20.23
C GLU A 55 16.26 0.25 19.51
N TYR A 56 15.49 -0.28 18.58
CA TYR A 56 14.53 0.52 17.85
C TYR A 56 13.20 -0.20 17.75
N THR A 57 12.14 0.57 17.89
CA THR A 57 10.79 0.15 17.53
C THR A 57 10.60 0.41 16.04
N THR A 58 9.99 -0.53 15.31
CA THR A 58 9.68 -0.36 13.89
C THR A 58 8.18 -0.21 13.72
N PHE A 59 7.77 0.72 12.86
CA PHE A 59 6.38 0.93 12.49
C PHE A 59 6.24 0.78 10.98
N ILE A 60 5.13 0.17 10.54
CA ILE A 60 4.67 0.25 9.15
C ILE A 60 3.46 1.16 9.12
N CYS A 61 3.58 2.23 8.36
CA CYS A 61 2.56 3.26 8.23
C CYS A 61 1.96 3.22 6.83
N VAL A 62 0.66 3.43 6.72
CA VAL A 62 -0.05 3.65 5.45
C VAL A 62 -0.53 5.08 5.41
N SER A 63 -0.17 5.82 4.38
CA SER A 63 -0.53 7.24 4.20
C SER A 63 -1.02 7.52 2.79
N VAL A 64 -1.75 8.62 2.62
CA VAL A 64 -2.18 9.14 1.32
C VAL A 64 -1.70 10.57 1.16
N THR A 65 -1.17 10.93 -0.01
CA THR A 65 -0.82 12.33 -0.31
C THR A 65 -2.08 13.16 -0.55
N ASN A 66 -2.12 14.39 -0.02
CA ASN A 66 -3.21 15.32 -0.33
C ASN A 66 -3.00 16.09 -1.64
N THR A 67 -1.85 15.88 -2.30
CA THR A 67 -1.55 16.44 -3.62
C THR A 67 -2.26 15.63 -4.70
N SER A 68 -2.72 16.31 -5.75
CA SER A 68 -3.30 15.65 -6.93
C SER A 68 -2.19 15.29 -7.93
N PRO A 69 -2.10 14.04 -8.42
CA PRO A 69 -2.95 12.90 -8.09
C PRO A 69 -2.64 12.31 -6.70
N HIS A 70 -3.68 11.89 -5.98
CA HIS A 70 -3.54 11.24 -4.67
C HIS A 70 -2.74 9.93 -4.81
N GLN A 71 -1.67 9.79 -4.04
CA GLN A 71 -0.81 8.61 -4.03
C GLN A 71 -0.94 7.88 -2.70
N LEU A 72 -1.07 6.55 -2.78
CA LEU A 72 -1.07 5.68 -1.60
C LEU A 72 0.35 5.17 -1.33
N LEU A 73 0.84 5.44 -0.13
CA LEU A 73 2.20 5.18 0.30
C LEU A 73 2.23 4.25 1.51
N ILE A 74 3.23 3.36 1.53
CA ILE A 74 3.55 2.48 2.64
C ILE A 74 4.94 2.88 3.11
N THR A 75 5.05 3.35 4.35
CA THR A 75 6.28 3.91 4.89
C THR A 75 6.74 3.10 6.09
N LYS A 76 7.99 2.65 6.07
CA LYS A 76 8.66 2.03 7.21
C LYS A 76 9.33 3.11 8.04
N VAL A 77 8.92 3.20 9.29
CA VAL A 77 9.41 4.17 10.27
C VAL A 77 10.14 3.44 11.39
N LYS A 78 11.17 4.07 11.93
CA LYS A 78 11.84 3.61 13.15
C LYS A 78 11.84 4.69 14.21
N GLN A 79 11.74 4.27 15.45
CA GLN A 79 11.98 5.09 16.62
C GLN A 79 13.12 4.47 17.41
N PHE A 80 14.19 5.21 17.66
CA PHE A 80 15.37 4.72 18.36
C PHE A 80 15.20 4.90 19.88
N SER A 81 15.68 3.95 20.66
CA SER A 81 15.64 3.97 22.13
C SER A 81 16.35 5.21 22.65
N GLY A 82 15.68 5.98 23.51
CA GLY A 82 16.21 7.22 24.06
C GLY A 82 16.04 8.45 23.17
N SER A 83 15.45 8.31 21.98
CA SER A 83 15.05 9.44 21.13
C SER A 83 13.53 9.49 20.97
N PRO A 84 12.88 10.65 21.15
CA PRO A 84 11.47 10.83 20.82
C PRO A 84 11.23 10.96 19.31
N SER A 85 12.30 11.05 18.51
CA SER A 85 12.20 11.34 17.08
C SER A 85 11.94 10.08 16.26
N PHE A 86 11.06 10.20 15.27
CA PHE A 86 10.82 9.16 14.28
C PHE A 86 11.67 9.38 13.02
N THR A 87 12.11 8.29 12.40
CA THR A 87 12.90 8.33 11.16
C THR A 87 12.28 7.42 10.10
N ARG A 88 11.97 7.97 8.92
CA ARG A 88 11.58 7.17 7.74
C ARG A 88 12.80 6.40 7.23
N ARG A 89 12.66 5.08 7.05
CA ARG A 89 13.75 4.20 6.56
C ARG A 89 13.54 3.74 5.13
N SER A 90 12.30 3.53 4.75
CA SER A 90 11.92 3.09 3.41
C SER A 90 10.49 3.53 3.15
N GLN A 91 10.17 3.77 1.88
CA GLN A 91 8.84 4.13 1.45
C GLN A 91 8.58 3.43 0.12
N TRP A 92 7.37 2.93 -0.04
CA TRP A 92 6.91 2.23 -1.24
C TRP A 92 5.57 2.78 -1.67
N THR A 93 5.34 2.82 -2.98
CA THR A 93 4.00 3.11 -3.51
C THR A 93 3.18 1.82 -3.55
N VAL A 94 1.85 1.94 -3.57
CA VAL A 94 0.99 0.75 -3.67
C VAL A 94 1.18 -0.02 -4.97
N GLU A 95 1.64 0.62 -6.05
CA GLU A 95 2.00 -0.07 -7.30
C GLU A 95 3.12 -1.08 -7.11
N GLN A 96 4.02 -0.84 -6.16
CA GLN A 96 5.12 -1.75 -5.87
C GLN A 96 4.66 -2.90 -4.99
N LEU A 97 3.50 -2.80 -4.33
CA LEU A 97 2.96 -3.85 -3.46
C LEU A 97 2.21 -4.89 -4.29
N LYS A 98 2.84 -6.05 -4.48
CA LYS A 98 2.27 -7.20 -5.19
C LYS A 98 1.28 -7.95 -4.33
N GLN A 99 1.66 -8.24 -3.09
CA GLN A 99 0.90 -9.16 -2.27
C GLN A 99 0.97 -8.80 -0.79
N VAL A 100 -0.13 -8.98 -0.08
CA VAL A 100 -0.23 -8.98 1.38
C VAL A 100 -0.62 -10.40 1.81
N ASN A 101 0.26 -11.06 2.58
CA ASN A 101 0.04 -12.42 3.06
C ASN A 101 -0.32 -12.39 4.55
N GLY A 102 -1.56 -12.76 4.90
CA GLY A 102 -2.04 -12.86 6.29
C GLY A 102 -1.54 -14.07 7.07
N ILE A 103 -0.71 -14.92 6.44
CA ILE A 103 -0.11 -16.17 6.91
C ILE A 103 -1.10 -17.30 7.18
N ASN A 104 -2.10 -17.06 8.03
CA ASN A 104 -3.09 -18.08 8.37
C ASN A 104 -4.51 -17.50 8.34
N PRO A 105 -5.37 -17.96 7.41
CA PRO A 105 -6.74 -17.46 7.31
C PRO A 105 -7.67 -18.03 8.40
N ASN A 106 -7.25 -19.08 9.12
CA ASN A 106 -8.07 -19.79 10.10
C ASN A 106 -7.66 -19.49 11.54
N LYS A 107 -6.51 -18.84 11.76
CA LYS A 107 -5.96 -18.57 13.10
C LYS A 107 -5.55 -17.11 13.24
N ASP A 108 -5.95 -16.51 14.36
CA ASP A 108 -5.47 -15.21 14.81
C ASP A 108 -4.00 -15.29 15.20
N THR A 109 -3.15 -14.92 14.25
CA THR A 109 -1.69 -14.80 14.45
C THR A 109 -1.29 -13.35 14.18
N PRO A 110 -0.33 -12.76 14.92
CA PRO A 110 0.14 -11.40 14.65
C PRO A 110 1.05 -11.32 13.41
N GLU A 111 1.27 -12.43 12.71
CA GLU A 111 2.20 -12.55 11.58
C GLU A 111 1.56 -12.14 10.25
N PHE A 112 2.30 -11.37 9.45
CA PHE A 112 1.97 -11.05 8.05
C PHE A 112 3.23 -10.74 7.23
N ASP A 113 3.14 -10.91 5.91
CA ASP A 113 4.21 -10.54 4.98
C ASP A 113 3.71 -9.51 3.96
N LEU A 114 4.56 -8.53 3.63
CA LEU A 114 4.38 -7.60 2.52
C LEU A 114 5.36 -7.98 1.41
N VAL A 115 4.83 -8.32 0.25
CA VAL A 115 5.62 -8.66 -0.95
C VAL A 115 5.59 -7.48 -1.90
N PHE A 116 6.74 -6.85 -2.05
CA PHE A 116 6.96 -5.78 -3.01
C PHE A 116 7.63 -6.32 -4.27
N ASP A 117 7.78 -5.46 -5.29
CA ASP A 117 8.47 -5.80 -6.53
C ASP A 117 9.86 -6.42 -6.31
N ASN A 118 10.63 -5.83 -5.40
CA ASN A 118 12.06 -6.13 -5.20
C ASN A 118 12.38 -6.66 -3.80
N ALA A 119 11.39 -6.83 -2.93
CA ALA A 119 11.61 -7.17 -1.53
C ALA A 119 10.43 -7.93 -0.92
N VAL A 120 10.74 -8.79 0.06
CA VAL A 120 9.73 -9.42 0.92
C VAL A 120 10.02 -9.00 2.35
N ASP A 121 9.03 -8.37 2.97
CA ASP A 121 9.12 -7.77 4.30
C ASP A 121 8.20 -8.57 5.24
N GLN A 122 8.81 -9.44 6.06
CA GLN A 122 8.11 -10.36 6.97
C GLN A 122 8.04 -9.80 8.38
N TRP A 123 6.82 -9.62 8.87
CA TRP A 123 6.53 -8.88 10.08
C TRP A 123 5.69 -9.69 11.07
N VAL A 124 5.80 -9.29 12.33
CA VAL A 124 5.00 -9.72 13.46
C VAL A 124 4.49 -8.44 14.13
N ALA A 125 3.18 -8.25 14.15
CA ALA A 125 2.55 -7.15 14.88
C ALA A 125 2.68 -7.35 16.40
N SER A 126 2.50 -6.27 17.15
CA SER A 126 2.25 -6.28 18.61
C SER A 126 1.11 -7.24 19.00
N SER A 127 0.02 -7.27 18.23
CA SER A 127 -1.16 -8.09 18.48
C SER A 127 -1.90 -8.52 17.20
N SER A 128 -2.64 -9.63 17.25
CA SER A 128 -3.47 -10.09 16.12
C SER A 128 -4.58 -9.10 15.74
N PRO A 129 -5.31 -8.47 16.70
CA PRO A 129 -6.30 -7.45 16.38
C PRO A 129 -5.71 -6.22 15.67
N GLU A 130 -4.54 -5.73 16.08
CA GLU A 130 -3.88 -4.61 15.42
C GLU A 130 -3.46 -4.95 13.99
N LYS A 131 -2.91 -6.15 13.75
CA LYS A 131 -2.67 -6.68 12.40
C LYS A 131 -3.95 -6.66 11.56
N CYS A 132 -5.03 -7.17 12.13
CA CYS A 132 -6.34 -7.26 11.49
C CYS A 132 -6.86 -5.87 11.07
N ILE A 133 -6.77 -4.86 11.93
CA ILE A 133 -7.13 -3.47 11.62
C ILE A 133 -6.24 -2.93 10.49
N PHE A 134 -4.92 -3.11 10.60
CA PHE A 134 -3.97 -2.65 9.59
C PHE A 134 -4.25 -3.23 8.20
N ILE A 135 -4.46 -4.55 8.10
CA ILE A 135 -4.75 -5.23 6.82
C ILE A 135 -6.07 -4.72 6.22
N GLN A 136 -7.10 -4.50 7.05
CA GLN A 136 -8.37 -3.96 6.58
C GLN A 136 -8.23 -2.54 6.02
N VAL A 137 -7.52 -1.65 6.72
CA VAL A 137 -7.28 -0.28 6.26
C VAL A 137 -6.47 -0.30 4.95
N LEU A 138 -5.41 -1.11 4.89
CA LEU A 138 -4.58 -1.23 3.69
C LEU A 138 -5.38 -1.77 2.50
N TYR A 139 -6.19 -2.81 2.69
CA TYR A 139 -7.03 -3.40 1.64
C TYR A 139 -8.01 -2.38 1.04
N ARG A 140 -8.68 -1.58 1.89
CA ARG A 140 -9.58 -0.52 1.44
C ARG A 140 -8.85 0.56 0.66
N ALA A 141 -7.73 1.04 1.20
CA ALA A 141 -6.93 2.06 0.55
C ALA A 141 -6.45 1.58 -0.83
N CYS A 142 -6.03 0.32 -0.94
CA CYS A 142 -5.65 -0.29 -2.22
C CYS A 142 -6.81 -0.31 -3.21
N GLN A 143 -8.02 -0.72 -2.79
CA GLN A 143 -9.20 -0.74 -3.67
C GLN A 143 -9.52 0.66 -4.20
N THR A 144 -9.63 1.66 -3.31
CA THR A 144 -9.93 3.05 -3.70
C THR A 144 -8.88 3.61 -4.67
N HIS A 145 -7.60 3.32 -4.42
CA HIS A 145 -6.52 3.74 -5.30
C HIS A 145 -6.65 3.13 -6.71
N TRP A 146 -6.90 1.82 -6.80
CA TRP A 146 -7.02 1.13 -8.09
C TRP A 146 -8.32 1.49 -8.84
N GLU A 147 -9.42 1.77 -8.14
CA GLU A 147 -10.66 2.28 -8.73
C GLU A 147 -10.48 3.67 -9.33
N SER A 148 -9.86 4.61 -8.58
CA SER A 148 -9.52 5.95 -9.07
C SER A 148 -8.64 5.90 -10.32
N LYS A 149 -7.62 5.01 -10.30
CA LYS A 149 -6.72 4.81 -11.43
C LYS A 149 -7.43 4.21 -12.65
N ALA A 150 -8.34 3.26 -12.46
CA ALA A 150 -9.14 2.69 -13.55
C ALA A 150 -10.07 3.75 -14.18
N GLY A 151 -10.74 4.57 -13.37
CA GLY A 151 -11.58 5.68 -13.84
C GLY A 151 -10.81 6.73 -14.65
N SER A 152 -9.60 7.08 -14.20
CA SER A 152 -8.71 7.99 -14.93
C SER A 152 -8.31 7.44 -16.31
N LEU A 153 -7.98 6.13 -16.39
CA LEU A 153 -7.64 5.49 -17.67
C LEU A 153 -8.81 5.45 -18.66
N VAL A 154 -10.05 5.31 -18.20
CA VAL A 154 -11.26 5.37 -19.06
C VAL A 154 -11.46 6.79 -19.61
N ASN A 155 -11.27 7.82 -18.79
CA ASN A 155 -11.39 9.22 -19.23
C ASN A 155 -10.31 9.61 -20.25
N LEU A 156 -9.06 9.17 -20.04
CA LEU A 156 -7.98 9.34 -21.02
C LEU A 156 -8.27 8.66 -22.36
N ARG A 157 -8.92 7.49 -22.35
CA ARG A 157 -9.35 6.80 -23.58
C ARG A 157 -10.47 7.54 -24.30
N LYS A 158 -11.44 8.11 -23.58
CA LYS A 158 -12.51 8.93 -24.18
C LYS A 158 -11.98 10.22 -24.82
N LEU A 159 -11.07 10.95 -24.16
CA LEU A 159 -10.46 12.14 -24.77
C LEU A 159 -9.69 11.81 -26.06
N LYS A 160 -8.99 10.68 -26.11
CA LYS A 160 -8.30 10.24 -27.34
C LYS A 160 -9.26 9.76 -28.44
N ALA A 161 -10.44 9.26 -28.09
CA ALA A 161 -11.47 8.89 -29.08
C ALA A 161 -12.22 10.11 -29.64
N SER A 162 -12.33 11.20 -28.85
CA SER A 162 -12.99 12.44 -29.28
C SER A 162 -12.16 13.29 -30.25
N GLN A 163 -10.86 13.03 -30.41
CA GLN A 163 -10.01 13.71 -31.41
C GLN A 163 -10.07 13.07 -32.81
N GLN A 164 -10.93 12.09 -33.06
CA GLN A 164 -11.11 11.45 -34.38
C GLN A 164 -12.46 11.71 -35.05
N LYS A 165 -13.21 12.75 -34.66
CA LYS A 165 -14.46 13.12 -35.34
C LYS A 165 -14.55 14.60 -35.67
N THR A 166 -14.29 14.92 -36.93
CA THR A 166 -14.98 15.95 -37.73
C THR A 166 -14.81 15.66 -39.23
N PRO A 167 -15.69 16.19 -40.12
CA PRO A 167 -16.37 15.40 -41.15
C PRO A 167 -16.00 15.80 -42.58
N ASN A 168 -16.25 14.93 -43.57
CA ASN A 168 -17.04 15.31 -44.76
C ASN A 168 -17.26 14.12 -45.71
N GLN A 169 -18.48 14.08 -46.23
CA GLN A 169 -18.90 13.28 -47.38
C GLN A 169 -18.38 13.93 -48.67
N ILE A 170 -18.18 13.13 -49.72
CA ILE A 170 -18.67 13.28 -51.11
C ILE A 170 -18.07 12.10 -51.92
N GLU A 171 -18.95 11.22 -52.41
CA GLU A 171 -18.72 10.31 -53.56
C GLU A 171 -19.08 11.08 -54.86
N PRO A 172 -18.55 10.74 -56.08
CA PRO A 172 -18.83 9.43 -56.68
C PRO A 172 -17.81 8.82 -57.68
N THR A 173 -17.89 7.48 -57.82
CA THR A 173 -17.69 6.61 -59.02
C THR A 173 -16.32 6.48 -59.74
N GLY A 174 -15.86 5.22 -59.88
CA GLY A 174 -14.98 4.75 -60.98
C GLY A 174 -13.97 3.64 -60.59
N VAL A 175 -14.05 2.46 -61.23
CA VAL A 175 -13.42 1.15 -60.86
C VAL A 175 -11.94 1.00 -61.38
N PRO A 176 -11.21 -0.13 -61.19
CA PRO A 176 -10.13 -0.36 -60.20
C PRO A 176 -8.72 -0.57 -60.79
N LYS A 177 -7.64 -0.25 -60.05
CA LYS A 177 -6.29 -0.85 -60.26
C LYS A 177 -5.46 -0.91 -58.96
N GLU A 178 -5.22 -2.13 -58.48
CA GLU A 178 -4.05 -2.53 -57.67
C GLU A 178 -2.88 -2.92 -58.63
N PRO A 179 -1.62 -3.15 -58.18
CA PRO A 179 -1.13 -3.31 -56.80
C PRO A 179 0.19 -2.56 -56.46
N ALA A 180 0.46 -2.42 -55.15
CA ALA A 180 1.77 -2.68 -54.49
C ALA A 180 1.85 -1.91 -53.15
N ALA A 181 1.81 -2.67 -52.06
CA ALA A 181 1.75 -2.20 -50.67
C ALA A 181 3.01 -1.44 -50.21
N PRO A 182 2.88 -0.34 -49.44
CA PRO A 182 3.93 0.13 -48.56
C PRO A 182 3.90 -0.69 -47.27
N ARG A 183 5.04 -1.30 -46.92
CA ARG A 183 5.26 -2.03 -45.67
C ARG A 183 4.93 -1.12 -44.48
N THR A 184 3.82 -1.41 -43.81
CA THR A 184 3.51 -0.84 -42.50
C THR A 184 4.53 -1.37 -41.50
N LEU A 185 5.39 -0.49 -40.99
CA LEU A 185 6.13 -0.71 -39.76
C LEU A 185 5.10 -0.93 -38.66
N GLN A 186 4.80 -2.20 -38.37
CA GLN A 186 4.03 -2.56 -37.19
C GLN A 186 4.83 -2.09 -35.98
N VAL A 187 4.46 -0.93 -35.45
CA VAL A 187 4.82 -0.51 -34.11
C VAL A 187 4.32 -1.62 -33.21
N ARG A 188 5.26 -2.47 -32.79
CA ARG A 188 5.08 -3.56 -31.83
C ARG A 188 4.25 -2.99 -30.69
N ARG A 189 2.95 -3.32 -30.69
CA ARG A 189 2.05 -3.03 -29.57
C ARG A 189 2.67 -3.75 -28.39
N LYS A 190 3.45 -3.02 -27.58
CA LYS A 190 3.87 -3.49 -26.27
C LYS A 190 2.55 -3.87 -25.59
N SER A 191 2.33 -5.16 -25.37
CA SER A 191 1.22 -5.64 -24.57
C SER A 191 1.44 -5.04 -23.19
N ILE A 192 0.82 -3.89 -22.94
CA ILE A 192 0.76 -3.33 -21.60
C ILE A 192 -0.13 -4.31 -20.85
N ALA A 193 0.52 -5.27 -20.18
CA ALA A 193 -0.15 -6.11 -19.21
C ALA A 193 -0.90 -5.15 -18.27
N PRO A 194 -2.18 -5.41 -17.96
CA PRO A 194 -2.92 -4.56 -17.04
C PRO A 194 -2.10 -4.41 -15.76
N PRO A 195 -2.07 -3.21 -15.15
CA PRO A 195 -1.38 -3.04 -13.88
C PRO A 195 -1.93 -4.07 -12.90
N ARG A 196 -1.04 -4.92 -12.38
CA ARG A 196 -1.42 -6.00 -11.48
C ARG A 196 -1.92 -5.37 -10.19
N LYS A 197 -3.18 -5.63 -9.83
CA LYS A 197 -3.75 -5.21 -8.56
C LYS A 197 -3.05 -5.96 -7.43
N THR A 198 -2.94 -5.34 -6.27
CA THR A 198 -2.40 -5.98 -5.07
C THR A 198 -3.27 -7.15 -4.65
N GLU A 199 -2.67 -8.32 -4.42
CA GLU A 199 -3.35 -9.54 -4.00
C GLU A 199 -3.31 -9.69 -2.47
N PHE A 200 -4.45 -9.99 -1.85
CA PHE A 200 -4.52 -10.27 -0.41
C PHE A 200 -4.80 -11.76 -0.23
N ILE A 201 -3.80 -12.50 0.26
CA ILE A 201 -3.88 -13.95 0.43
C ILE A 201 -3.75 -14.35 1.89
N ASN A 202 -4.31 -15.50 2.27
CA ASN A 202 -4.26 -16.04 3.64
C ASN A 202 -4.70 -15.03 4.73
N CYS A 203 -5.42 -14.00 4.34
CA CYS A 203 -6.11 -13.08 5.24
C CYS A 203 -7.43 -13.73 5.66
N GLN A 204 -7.85 -13.53 6.90
CA GLN A 204 -9.17 -13.97 7.33
C GLN A 204 -10.25 -13.34 6.43
N SER A 205 -11.20 -14.15 5.97
CA SER A 205 -12.23 -13.74 5.02
C SER A 205 -13.17 -12.64 5.53
N LYS A 206 -13.35 -12.57 6.85
CA LYS A 206 -14.10 -11.48 7.52
C LYS A 206 -13.43 -10.12 7.29
N LEU A 207 -12.10 -10.07 7.20
CA LEU A 207 -11.36 -8.83 7.01
C LEU A 207 -11.60 -8.20 5.66
N THR A 208 -11.66 -9.00 4.59
CA THR A 208 -11.84 -8.46 3.24
C THR A 208 -13.30 -8.23 2.90
N ARG A 209 -14.23 -9.04 3.45
CA ARG A 209 -15.68 -8.88 3.27
C ARG A 209 -16.25 -7.69 4.06
N ASP A 210 -15.88 -7.55 5.34
CA ASP A 210 -16.32 -6.43 6.16
C ASP A 210 -15.59 -5.13 5.76
N ALA A 211 -14.43 -5.27 5.11
CA ALA A 211 -13.75 -4.17 4.45
C ALA A 211 -14.42 -3.69 3.15
N SER A 212 -15.53 -4.28 2.71
CA SER A 212 -16.36 -3.71 1.63
C SER A 212 -17.56 -2.92 2.16
N SER A 213 -17.98 -3.14 3.43
CA SER A 213 -19.23 -2.58 3.98
C SER A 213 -19.06 -1.40 4.95
N MET A 214 -17.95 -1.30 5.69
CA MET A 214 -17.70 -0.14 6.58
C MET A 214 -17.35 1.15 5.84
N ASN A 215 -17.92 2.27 6.26
CA ASN A 215 -17.45 3.61 5.91
C ASN A 215 -16.20 3.94 6.76
N LEU A 216 -15.10 4.40 6.15
CA LEU A 216 -13.86 4.79 6.86
C LEU A 216 -14.09 5.88 7.92
N VAL A 217 -15.26 6.54 7.88
CA VAL A 217 -15.73 7.53 8.85
C VAL A 217 -15.96 6.91 10.23
N ILE A 218 -16.35 5.63 10.35
CA ILE A 218 -16.65 5.02 11.65
C ILE A 218 -15.38 4.81 12.50
N TYR A 219 -14.21 4.64 11.88
CA TYR A 219 -12.94 4.60 12.61
C TYR A 219 -12.45 5.96 13.10
N ARG A 220 -13.11 7.08 12.70
CA ARG A 220 -12.90 8.40 13.31
C ARG A 220 -13.63 8.56 14.64
N CYS A 221 -14.64 7.73 14.95
CA CYS A 221 -15.47 7.90 16.15
C CYS A 221 -14.94 7.22 17.42
N LYS A 222 -13.70 6.73 17.41
CA LYS A 222 -12.92 6.45 18.63
C LYS A 222 -11.69 7.35 18.78
N ALA A 223 -11.61 8.41 17.98
CA ALA A 223 -10.49 9.33 17.95
C ALA A 223 -11.00 10.77 18.02
N PHE A 224 -11.58 11.13 19.17
CA PHE A 224 -11.56 12.47 19.76
C PHE A 224 -11.68 12.32 21.28
#